data_AF-A0A2N5UCQ6-F1
#
_entry.id   AF-A0A2N5UCQ6-F1
#
_cell.length_a   1.000
_cell.length_b   1.000
_cell.length_c   1.000
_cell.angle_alpha   90.00
_cell.angle_beta   90.00
_cell.angle_gamma   90.00
#
_symmetry.space_group_name_H-M   'P 1'
#
loop_
_entity.id
_entity.type
_entity.pdbx_description
1 polymer ?
#
loop_
_entity_poly.entity_id
_entity_poly.type
_entity_poly.pdbx_seq_one_letter_code
_entity_poly.pdbx_strand_id
1 'polypeptide(L)'
;MEGHETGDWELLKKSLLRKWGRATPLRRYREESITELVQKAVDKKGIKTNVEYRKFISEFEEMMDYFIRMEYNNLNPENGDPLWKALSDELKKEVTKELAHAKKLKKTRTVETLFPTSVFSKFMLKKRW
;
A
#
# COMPACT_ATOMS: atom_id res chain seq x y z
N MET A 1 -26.41 -28.53 -45.31
CA MET A 1 -25.72 -28.92 -44.06
C MET A 1 -25.70 -27.71 -43.16
N GLU A 2 -26.49 -27.83 -42.10
CA GLU A 2 -26.69 -26.90 -41.00
C GLU A 2 -25.50 -26.97 -40.03
N GLY A 3 -25.16 -25.86 -39.36
CA GLY A 3 -24.23 -25.89 -38.24
C GLY A 3 -22.83 -25.31 -38.51
N HIS A 4 -22.75 -24.06 -38.95
CA HIS A 4 -21.69 -23.21 -38.41
C HIS A 4 -22.35 -22.38 -37.30
N GLU A 5 -22.27 -22.90 -36.07
CA GLU A 5 -22.50 -22.09 -34.88
C GLU A 5 -21.66 -20.82 -35.04
N THR A 6 -22.33 -19.67 -35.19
CA THR A 6 -21.69 -18.36 -35.17
C THR A 6 -20.83 -18.35 -33.91
N GLY A 7 -19.52 -18.51 -34.08
CA GLY A 7 -18.60 -18.68 -32.97
C GLY A 7 -18.70 -17.43 -32.11
N ASP A 8 -19.44 -17.54 -31.00
CA ASP A 8 -19.70 -16.43 -30.11
C ASP A 8 -18.41 -16.15 -29.34
N TRP A 9 -17.56 -15.35 -30.01
CA TRP A 9 -16.20 -15.07 -29.59
C TRP A 9 -16.17 -14.45 -28.19
N GLU A 10 -17.23 -13.71 -27.83
CA GLU A 10 -17.43 -13.18 -26.49
C GLU A 10 -17.72 -14.28 -25.47
N LEU A 11 -18.50 -15.29 -25.84
CA LEU A 11 -18.79 -16.45 -25.00
C LEU A 11 -17.53 -17.31 -24.79
N LEU A 12 -16.76 -17.52 -25.86
CA LEU A 12 -15.47 -18.20 -25.81
C LEU A 12 -14.47 -17.42 -24.93
N LYS A 13 -14.33 -16.11 -25.14
CA LYS A 13 -13.45 -15.22 -24.36
C LYS A 13 -13.84 -15.20 -22.88
N LYS A 14 -15.14 -15.12 -22.55
CA LYS A 14 -15.62 -15.25 -21.17
C LYS A 14 -15.30 -16.62 -20.58
N SER A 15 -15.44 -17.70 -21.35
CA SER A 15 -15.14 -19.05 -20.87
C SER A 15 -13.64 -19.26 -20.61
N LEU A 16 -12.78 -18.70 -21.47
CA LEU A 16 -11.33 -18.70 -21.32
C LEU A 16 -10.90 -17.86 -20.13
N LEU A 17 -11.44 -16.65 -19.97
CA LEU A 17 -11.16 -15.81 -18.79
C LEU A 17 -11.66 -16.44 -17.48
N ARG A 18 -12.79 -17.15 -17.52
CA ARG A 18 -13.32 -17.88 -16.36
C ARG A 18 -12.46 -19.09 -16.00
N LYS A 19 -12.01 -19.88 -16.99
CA LYS A 19 -11.24 -21.13 -16.77
C LYS A 19 -9.74 -20.88 -16.57
N TRP A 20 -9.18 -19.89 -17.24
CA TRP A 20 -7.73 -19.63 -17.33
C TRP A 20 -7.35 -18.18 -16.99
N GLY A 21 -8.27 -17.22 -17.09
CA GLY A 21 -8.03 -15.83 -16.71
C GLY A 21 -7.99 -15.61 -15.20
N ARG A 22 -8.57 -16.51 -14.41
CA ARG A 22 -8.32 -16.62 -12.97
C ARG A 22 -7.23 -17.65 -12.73
N ALA A 23 -6.01 -17.36 -13.18
CA ALA A 23 -4.87 -17.91 -12.47
C ALA A 23 -4.98 -17.35 -11.05
N THR A 24 -5.42 -18.16 -10.08
CA THR A 24 -5.29 -17.79 -8.67
C THR A 24 -3.84 -17.38 -8.52
N PRO A 25 -3.54 -16.08 -8.33
CA PRO A 25 -2.17 -15.65 -8.22
C PRO A 25 -1.52 -16.53 -7.16
N LEU A 26 -0.41 -17.20 -7.50
CA LEU A 26 0.35 -17.97 -6.52
C LEU A 26 0.46 -17.10 -5.28
N ARG A 27 0.02 -17.59 -4.11
CA ARG A 27 -0.21 -16.74 -2.93
C ARG A 27 1.09 -16.02 -2.55
N ARG A 28 1.30 -14.81 -3.08
CA ARG A 28 2.58 -14.07 -3.00
C ARG A 28 2.76 -13.46 -1.62
N TYR A 29 1.65 -12.92 -1.09
CA TYR A 29 1.61 -12.28 0.21
C TYR A 29 0.51 -12.90 1.08
N ARG A 30 0.76 -12.89 2.37
CA ARG A 30 -0.14 -13.33 3.44
C ARG A 30 -0.68 -12.11 4.17
N GLU A 31 -1.67 -12.30 5.02
CA GLU A 31 -2.27 -11.22 5.80
C GLU A 31 -1.22 -10.58 6.73
N GLU A 32 -0.28 -11.37 7.25
CA GLU A 32 0.87 -10.93 8.04
C GLU A 32 1.97 -10.20 7.24
N SER A 33 1.94 -10.18 5.91
CA SER A 33 3.05 -9.62 5.11
C SER A 33 3.27 -8.12 5.34
N ILE A 34 2.20 -7.35 5.60
CA ILE A 34 2.34 -5.92 5.96
C ILE A 34 3.02 -5.78 7.31
N THR A 35 2.62 -6.60 8.31
CA THR A 35 3.24 -6.56 9.63
C THR A 35 4.72 -6.97 9.59
N GLU A 36 5.07 -7.97 8.78
CA GLU A 36 6.46 -8.36 8.56
C GLU A 36 7.28 -7.25 7.90
N LEU A 37 6.71 -6.55 6.90
CA LEU A 37 7.36 -5.42 6.24
C LEU A 37 7.68 -4.30 7.23
N VAL A 38 6.72 -3.97 8.10
CA VAL A 38 6.90 -2.97 9.17
C VAL A 38 7.94 -3.43 10.17
N GLN A 39 7.87 -4.69 10.64
CA GLN A 39 8.81 -5.21 11.63
C GLN A 39 10.24 -5.20 11.10
N LYS A 40 10.46 -5.58 9.84
CA LYS A 40 11.77 -5.49 9.18
C LYS A 40 12.35 -4.08 9.17
N ALA A 41 11.50 -3.06 9.03
CA ALA A 41 11.93 -1.67 9.11
C ALA A 41 12.24 -1.26 10.55
N VAL A 42 11.39 -1.64 11.51
CA VAL A 42 11.57 -1.37 12.94
C VAL A 42 12.86 -2.00 13.47
N ASP A 43 13.14 -3.26 13.13
CA ASP A 43 14.36 -3.97 13.54
C ASP A 43 15.64 -3.28 13.05
N LYS A 44 15.56 -2.56 11.93
CA LYS A 44 16.65 -1.74 11.37
C LYS A 44 16.74 -0.34 11.98
N LYS A 45 16.02 -0.08 13.08
CA LYS A 45 15.85 1.23 13.75
C LYS A 45 15.06 2.24 12.90
N GLY A 46 14.12 1.73 12.11
CA GLY A 46 13.23 2.49 11.25
C GLY A 46 13.89 2.99 9.96
N ILE A 47 13.05 3.45 9.03
CA ILE A 47 13.48 4.07 7.77
C ILE A 47 14.20 5.38 8.08
N LYS A 48 15.39 5.58 7.50
CA LYS A 48 16.26 6.75 7.71
C LYS A 48 16.75 7.40 6.44
N THR A 49 16.63 6.74 5.30
CA THR A 49 17.09 7.28 4.01
C THR A 49 15.98 7.26 2.98
N ASN A 50 16.11 8.09 1.95
CA ASN A 50 15.14 8.06 0.85
C ASN A 50 15.15 6.72 0.10
N VAL A 51 16.32 6.11 -0.06
CA VAL A 51 16.43 4.82 -0.75
C VAL A 51 15.64 3.74 0.00
N GLU A 52 15.76 3.71 1.34
CA GLU A 52 14.95 2.82 2.20
C GLU A 52 13.46 3.13 2.12
N TYR A 53 13.10 4.41 2.11
CA TYR A 53 11.71 4.85 1.97
C TYR A 53 11.10 4.42 0.64
N ARG A 54 11.78 4.68 -0.49
CA ARG A 54 11.31 4.26 -1.82
C ARG A 54 11.16 2.75 -1.89
N LYS A 55 12.14 2.00 -1.37
CA LYS A 55 12.06 0.55 -1.32
C LYS A 55 10.85 0.07 -0.50
N PHE A 56 10.64 0.65 0.67
CA PHE A 56 9.49 0.31 1.53
C PHE A 56 8.15 0.61 0.83
N ILE A 57 8.00 1.80 0.25
CA ILE A 57 6.77 2.19 -0.45
C ILE A 57 6.51 1.29 -1.66
N SER A 58 7.53 1.00 -2.47
CA SER A 58 7.37 0.09 -3.61
C SER A 58 6.92 -1.32 -3.18
N GLU A 59 7.53 -1.88 -2.13
CA GLU A 59 7.11 -3.19 -1.59
C GLU A 59 5.69 -3.13 -0.99
N PHE A 60 5.34 -2.05 -0.29
CA PHE A 60 4.02 -1.84 0.29
C PHE A 60 2.92 -1.68 -0.78
N GLU A 61 3.18 -0.90 -1.82
CA GLU A 61 2.26 -0.71 -2.96
C GLU A 61 2.05 -2.01 -3.74
N GLU A 62 3.10 -2.81 -3.95
CA GLU A 62 2.99 -4.13 -4.58
C GLU A 62 2.10 -5.07 -3.75
N MET A 63 2.26 -5.08 -2.42
CA MET A 63 1.40 -5.85 -1.52
C MET A 63 -0.05 -5.36 -1.57
N MET A 64 -0.28 -4.05 -1.57
CA MET A 64 -1.63 -3.47 -1.65
C MET A 64 -2.33 -3.80 -2.97
N ASP A 65 -1.65 -3.66 -4.11
CA ASP A 65 -2.20 -4.03 -5.42
C ASP A 65 -2.55 -5.53 -5.46
N TYR A 66 -1.68 -6.38 -4.93
CA TYR A 66 -1.96 -7.81 -4.79
C TYR A 66 -3.21 -8.06 -3.94
N PHE A 67 -3.34 -7.40 -2.79
CA PHE A 67 -4.49 -7.61 -1.91
C PHE A 67 -5.81 -7.13 -2.51
N ILE A 68 -5.80 -5.99 -3.22
CA ILE A 68 -6.96 -5.46 -3.95
C ILE A 68 -7.40 -6.47 -5.02
N ARG A 69 -6.46 -7.01 -5.80
CA ARG A 69 -6.76 -8.02 -6.84
C ARG A 69 -7.31 -9.32 -6.27
N MET A 70 -6.95 -9.65 -5.04
CA MET A 70 -7.41 -10.84 -4.33
C MET A 70 -8.71 -10.63 -3.53
N GLU A 71 -9.32 -9.44 -3.62
CA GLU A 71 -10.57 -9.10 -2.93
C GLU A 71 -10.51 -9.27 -1.40
N TYR A 72 -9.35 -8.98 -0.80
CA TYR A 72 -9.24 -8.94 0.67
C TYR A 72 -10.00 -7.73 1.23
N ASN A 73 -11.25 -7.95 1.64
CA ASN A 73 -12.16 -6.91 2.15
C ASN A 73 -11.77 -6.30 3.51
N ASN A 74 -10.79 -6.87 4.20
CA ASN A 74 -10.44 -6.51 5.59
C ASN A 74 -9.25 -5.55 5.68
N LEU A 75 -8.61 -5.23 4.56
CA LEU A 75 -7.45 -4.36 4.55
C LEU A 75 -7.95 -2.93 4.35
N ASN A 76 -7.79 -2.10 5.38
CA ASN A 76 -8.06 -0.67 5.27
C ASN A 76 -6.75 0.06 4.84
N PRO A 77 -6.53 0.30 3.53
CA PRO A 77 -5.35 1.02 3.02
C PRO A 77 -5.18 2.43 3.59
N GLU A 78 -6.29 3.06 4.01
CA GLU A 78 -6.32 4.46 4.42
C GLU A 78 -5.64 4.72 5.77
N ASN A 79 -5.31 3.68 6.54
CA ASN A 79 -4.88 3.91 7.92
C ASN A 79 -3.51 4.59 8.03
N GLY A 80 -2.65 4.63 7.00
CA GLY A 80 -1.31 5.27 7.04
C GLY A 80 -0.35 4.71 8.11
N ASP A 81 -0.86 3.79 8.92
CA ASP A 81 -0.33 3.26 10.16
C ASP A 81 0.89 2.34 9.92
N PRO A 82 0.95 1.52 8.85
CA PRO A 82 2.15 0.75 8.53
C PRO A 82 3.35 1.64 8.22
N LEU A 83 3.14 2.68 7.39
CA LEU A 83 4.20 3.61 7.03
C LEU A 83 4.67 4.39 8.26
N TRP A 84 3.74 4.95 9.04
CA TRP A 84 4.08 5.69 10.25
C TRP A 84 4.89 4.84 11.23
N LYS A 85 4.48 3.59 11.47
CA LYS A 85 5.20 2.65 12.36
C LYS A 85 6.61 2.35 11.88
N ALA A 86 6.81 2.19 10.58
CA ALA A 86 8.10 1.86 9.97
C ALA A 86 9.15 2.98 10.02
N LEU A 87 8.75 4.23 10.29
CA LEU A 87 9.68 5.36 10.37
C LEU A 87 10.56 5.33 11.61
N SER A 88 11.79 5.83 11.47
CA SER A 88 12.66 6.13 12.61
C SER A 88 12.08 7.25 13.49
N ASP A 89 12.45 7.24 14.77
CA ASP A 89 11.96 8.23 15.74
C ASP A 89 12.39 9.66 15.40
N GLU A 90 13.55 9.82 14.75
CA GLU A 90 14.04 11.11 14.26
C GLU A 90 13.11 11.67 13.18
N LEU A 91 12.78 10.88 12.16
CA LEU A 91 11.85 11.28 11.11
C LEU A 91 10.44 11.53 11.65
N LYS A 92 9.95 10.70 12.58
CA LYS A 92 8.65 10.93 13.24
C LYS A 92 8.60 12.30 13.93
N LYS A 93 9.68 12.68 14.63
CA LYS A 93 9.81 13.99 15.28
C LYS A 93 9.89 15.14 14.29
N GLU A 94 10.60 15.00 13.18
CA GLU A 94 10.67 16.04 12.14
C GLU A 94 9.33 16.27 11.46
N VAL A 95 8.65 15.18 11.09
CA VAL A 95 7.36 15.21 10.41
C VAL A 95 6.30 15.86 11.30
N THR A 96 6.25 15.50 12.59
CA THR A 96 5.32 16.12 13.56
C THR A 96 5.60 17.59 13.78
N LYS A 97 6.87 18.01 13.88
CA LYS A 97 7.26 19.43 13.97
C LYS A 97 6.79 20.23 12.76
N GLU A 98 6.95 19.69 11.56
CA GLU A 98 6.57 20.37 10.32
C GLU A 98 5.06 20.42 10.11
N LEU A 99 4.34 19.37 10.52
CA LEU A 99 2.88 19.36 10.59
C LEU A 99 2.33 20.42 11.55
N ALA A 100 2.97 20.59 12.71
CA ALA A 100 2.63 21.63 13.67
C ALA A 100 2.90 23.04 13.12
N HIS A 101 4.06 23.23 12.50
CA HIS A 101 4.44 24.50 11.88
C HIS A 101 3.51 24.88 10.71
N ALA A 102 3.06 23.90 9.92
CA ALA A 102 2.16 24.13 8.78
C ALA A 102 0.72 24.50 9.17
N LYS A 103 0.36 24.61 10.47
CA LYS A 103 -1.02 24.75 10.97
C LYS A 103 -2.00 23.71 10.38
N LYS A 104 -1.49 22.59 9.87
CA LYS A 104 -2.29 21.51 9.26
C LYS A 104 -2.75 20.45 10.26
N LEU A 105 -2.20 20.48 11.49
CA LEU A 105 -2.81 19.80 12.62
C LEU A 105 -4.07 20.58 13.02
N LYS A 106 -5.20 20.29 12.38
CA LYS A 106 -6.48 20.48 13.07
C LYS A 106 -6.34 19.74 14.40
N LYS A 107 -6.72 20.37 15.51
CA LYS A 107 -6.73 19.78 16.85
C LYS A 107 -7.69 18.60 16.90
N THR A 108 -7.38 17.49 16.24
CA THR A 108 -8.04 16.21 16.45
C THR A 108 -7.27 15.52 17.56
N ARG A 109 -8.00 15.17 18.61
CA ARG A 109 -7.56 14.77 19.94
C ARG A 109 -6.84 13.41 19.97
N THR A 110 -6.32 12.96 18.84
CA THR A 110 -5.72 11.65 18.65
C THR A 110 -4.70 11.78 17.52
N VAL A 111 -3.42 11.67 17.89
CA VAL A 111 -2.27 11.75 16.98
C VAL A 111 -2.22 10.58 15.98
N GLU A 112 -3.15 9.64 16.13
CA GLU A 112 -3.19 8.37 15.40
C GLU A 112 -4.11 8.38 14.18
N THR A 113 -5.02 9.37 14.03
CA THR A 113 -6.15 9.16 13.11
C THR A 113 -6.03 9.77 11.72
N LEU A 114 -5.05 10.61 11.40
CA LEU A 114 -4.94 11.19 10.05
C LEU A 114 -3.49 11.46 9.67
N PHE A 115 -2.73 10.40 9.38
CA PHE A 115 -1.60 10.49 8.46
C PHE A 115 -2.07 10.01 7.08
N PRO A 116 -2.79 10.83 6.29
CA PRO A 116 -3.00 10.47 4.91
C PRO A 116 -1.61 10.38 4.26
N THR A 117 -1.32 9.25 3.63
CA THR A 117 -0.09 8.94 2.89
C THR A 117 0.32 10.12 1.98
N SER A 118 -0.67 10.88 1.51
CA SER A 118 -0.54 12.15 0.77
C SER A 118 0.27 13.25 1.49
N VAL A 119 0.05 13.51 2.79
CA VAL A 119 0.76 14.57 3.53
C VAL A 119 2.20 14.17 3.80
N PHE A 120 2.44 12.90 4.13
CA PHE A 120 3.78 12.38 4.34
C PHE A 120 4.59 12.37 3.04
N SER A 121 4.01 11.87 1.95
CA SER A 121 4.66 11.88 0.62
C SER A 121 5.00 13.31 0.20
N LYS A 122 4.11 14.28 0.47
CA LYS A 122 4.37 15.71 0.19
C LYS A 122 5.46 16.30 1.08
N PHE A 123 5.60 15.85 2.33
CA PHE A 123 6.70 16.23 3.21
C PHE A 123 8.04 15.72 2.67
N MET A 124 8.12 14.43 2.32
CA MET A 124 9.32 13.82 1.75
C MET A 124 9.73 14.52 0.44
N LEU A 125 8.76 14.78 -0.45
CA LEU A 125 8.97 15.50 -1.71
C LEU A 125 9.49 16.93 -1.47
N LYS A 126 8.94 17.65 -0.47
CA LYS A 126 9.36 19.02 -0.11
C LYS A 126 10.78 19.04 0.47
N LYS A 127 11.16 18.03 1.25
CA LYS A 127 12.53 17.88 1.77
C LYS A 127 13.51 17.36 0.73
N ARG A 128 13.04 17.06 -0.49
CA ARG A 128 13.85 16.49 -1.57
C ARG A 128 14.56 15.21 -1.13
N TRP A 129 13.89 14.48 -0.24
CA TRP A 129 14.24 13.11 0.09
C TRP A 129 13.86 12.27 -1.12
#